data_AF-A0A218YST9-F1
#
_entry.id   AF-A0A218YST9-F1
#
_cell.length_a   1.000
_cell.length_b   1.000
_cell.length_c   1.000
_cell.angle_alpha   90.00
_cell.angle_beta   90.00
_cell.angle_gamma   90.00
#
_symmetry.space_group_name_H-M   'P 1'
#
loop_
_entity.id
_entity.type
_entity.pdbx_description
1 polymer ?
#
loop_
_entity_poly.entity_id
_entity_poly.type
_entity_poly.pdbx_seq_one_letter_code
_entity_poly.pdbx_strand_id
1 'polypeptide(L)'
;MWQRPKSYDEDPFTTTPTTPPSTRFKWANRPRRMPIFRSKHSKILPVLCILGLFVLFHQVPSSASVYQLLAPVKVIDIYNSTTIPYAPFQPPEAGQYRAPDSTDAFQSYKFRNTCNVSSLDLHTPFSPLCADQATMLTAMSSGGRIGQDAPYMPRGCDMRWFTTDEICEILGRLDKVVLVGDSMLRHIIGSLNILIRKDLGYGAVTDWNFSLQERKECFCNEQFDVKACSVQGIYKTSDVMANDPESVACPNTINVIMEEIVKYPIPDDEIRRLKEDIVPDGKKPIAFILGHGLWSNLDLQMSVRWLDTVMDSVRDVLGSEWTGLFVTPNAAGKEKADDWLVTQGNKALMLFEEAVGILAKERGLHHLGTWNMSIQSNKYDGVHLDMKGNLVKAMMVMNWLSMVE
;
A
#
# COMPACT_ATOMS: atom_id res chain seq x y z
N MET A 1 -41.97 -34.19 -4.27
CA MET A 1 -42.35 -33.73 -5.62
C MET A 1 -42.00 -32.25 -5.68
N TRP A 2 -40.74 -31.92 -5.99
CA TRP A 2 -40.20 -30.57 -5.89
C TRP A 2 -40.03 -30.01 -7.31
N GLN A 3 -40.79 -28.96 -7.62
CA GLN A 3 -40.73 -28.25 -8.89
C GLN A 3 -39.45 -27.41 -8.96
N ARG A 4 -38.75 -27.48 -10.10
CA ARG A 4 -37.61 -26.61 -10.43
C ARG A 4 -38.08 -25.17 -10.69
N PRO A 5 -37.36 -24.14 -10.23
CA PRO A 5 -37.53 -22.79 -10.74
C PRO A 5 -36.87 -22.65 -12.12
N LYS A 6 -37.51 -21.82 -12.95
CA LYS A 6 -37.19 -21.48 -14.33
C LYS A 6 -35.86 -20.75 -14.47
N SER A 7 -35.18 -20.99 -15.61
CA SER A 7 -34.03 -20.18 -16.03
C SER A 7 -34.48 -18.75 -16.32
N TYR A 8 -33.66 -17.79 -15.88
CA TYR A 8 -33.72 -16.41 -16.32
C TYR A 8 -32.42 -16.14 -17.09
N ASP A 9 -32.51 -16.26 -18.41
CA ASP A 9 -31.60 -15.62 -19.35
C ASP A 9 -32.03 -14.16 -19.47
N GLU A 10 -31.59 -13.29 -18.54
CA GLU A 10 -31.58 -11.85 -18.77
C GLU A 10 -30.22 -11.30 -18.30
N ASP A 11 -29.39 -10.95 -19.28
CA ASP A 11 -28.13 -10.23 -19.11
C ASP A 11 -28.44 -8.78 -18.68
N PRO A 12 -28.08 -8.37 -17.45
CA PRO A 12 -28.40 -7.04 -16.94
C PRO A 12 -27.51 -5.93 -17.54
N PHE A 13 -26.52 -6.25 -18.38
CA PHE A 13 -25.53 -5.29 -18.87
C PHE A 13 -25.93 -4.57 -20.17
N THR A 14 -27.08 -4.87 -20.78
CA THR A 14 -27.52 -4.24 -22.05
C THR A 14 -28.53 -3.10 -21.91
N THR A 15 -28.86 -2.64 -20.70
CA THR A 15 -29.80 -1.50 -20.53
C THR A 15 -29.06 -0.19 -20.22
N THR A 16 -29.13 0.75 -21.16
CA THR A 16 -28.62 2.12 -21.03
C THR A 16 -29.32 2.87 -19.88
N PRO A 17 -28.60 3.51 -18.93
CA PRO A 17 -29.24 4.21 -17.83
C PRO A 17 -29.80 5.58 -18.27
N THR A 18 -31.06 5.83 -17.93
CA THR A 18 -31.68 7.15 -17.93
C THR A 18 -31.15 7.97 -16.76
N THR A 19 -30.53 9.11 -17.05
CA THR A 19 -29.93 10.03 -16.09
C THR A 19 -31.01 10.71 -15.21
N PRO A 20 -30.95 10.61 -13.87
CA PRO A 20 -31.81 11.40 -12.99
C PRO A 20 -31.25 12.84 -12.82
N PRO A 21 -32.12 13.84 -12.57
CA PRO A 21 -31.72 15.24 -12.54
C PRO A 21 -30.91 15.57 -11.29
N SER A 22 -29.80 16.27 -11.52
CA SER A 22 -28.90 16.91 -10.55
C SER A 22 -29.64 17.68 -9.44
N THR A 23 -29.46 17.24 -8.19
CA THR A 23 -29.80 18.02 -7.01
C THR A 23 -28.62 18.92 -6.62
N ARG A 24 -28.76 20.22 -6.88
CA ARG A 24 -27.87 21.28 -6.38
C ARG A 24 -27.89 21.31 -4.85
N PHE A 25 -26.83 20.84 -4.20
CA PHE A 25 -26.61 21.12 -2.79
C PHE A 25 -26.07 22.54 -2.58
N LYS A 26 -26.89 23.38 -1.94
CA LYS A 26 -26.56 24.73 -1.48
C LYS A 26 -25.75 24.64 -0.19
N TRP A 27 -24.49 25.08 -0.22
CA TRP A 27 -23.74 25.39 0.99
C TRP A 27 -24.15 26.77 1.53
N ALA A 28 -25.06 26.78 2.50
CA ALA A 28 -25.35 27.95 3.31
C ALA A 28 -25.32 27.55 4.78
N ASN A 29 -24.24 27.95 5.48
CA ASN A 29 -24.18 28.41 6.87
C ASN A 29 -22.75 28.29 7.42
N ARG A 30 -21.95 29.36 7.26
CA ARG A 30 -20.75 29.58 8.08
C ARG A 30 -21.17 30.31 9.37
N PRO A 31 -20.72 29.89 10.57
CA PRO A 31 -20.87 30.70 11.76
C PRO A 31 -19.91 31.90 11.73
N ARG A 32 -20.39 33.03 12.24
CA ARG A 32 -19.68 34.31 12.37
C ARG A 32 -18.42 34.16 13.24
N ARG A 33 -17.26 34.57 12.69
CA ARG A 33 -16.03 34.84 13.45
C ARG A 33 -16.27 35.99 14.45
N MET A 34 -15.84 35.79 15.69
CA MET A 34 -15.69 36.86 16.68
C MET A 34 -14.48 37.76 16.36
N PRO A 35 -14.52 39.07 16.68
CA PRO A 35 -13.42 39.98 16.41
C PRO A 35 -12.52 40.11 17.66
N ILE A 36 -11.27 39.67 17.59
CA ILE A 36 -10.26 40.01 18.62
C ILE A 36 -8.94 40.37 17.91
N PHE A 37 -8.33 41.44 18.41
CA PHE A 37 -7.03 42.04 18.07
C PHE A 37 -6.92 42.95 16.83
N ARG A 38 -7.31 44.20 17.08
CA ARG A 38 -6.94 45.40 16.33
C ARG A 38 -5.53 45.83 16.77
N SER A 39 -4.48 45.40 16.06
CA SER A 39 -3.10 45.86 16.26
C SER A 39 -2.71 46.91 15.20
N LYS A 40 -2.08 47.99 15.65
CA LYS A 40 -1.77 49.20 14.88
C LYS A 40 -0.55 49.01 13.97
N HIS A 41 -0.77 48.69 12.69
CA HIS A 41 0.28 48.67 11.65
C HIS A 41 0.35 49.99 10.87
N SER A 42 0.72 51.11 11.51
CA SER A 42 0.96 52.38 10.77
C SER A 42 2.39 52.92 10.85
N LYS A 43 3.36 52.12 11.34
CA LYS A 43 4.76 52.60 11.49
C LYS A 43 5.84 51.71 10.88
N ILE A 44 5.49 50.61 10.21
CA ILE A 44 6.50 49.68 9.62
C ILE A 44 6.83 50.03 8.16
N LEU A 45 5.94 50.70 7.45
CA LEU A 45 6.15 51.05 6.03
C LEU A 45 7.29 52.05 5.75
N PRO A 46 7.54 53.11 6.56
CA PRO A 46 8.60 54.07 6.24
C PRO A 46 10.01 53.54 6.56
N VAL A 47 10.16 52.56 7.45
CA VAL A 47 11.47 52.00 7.82
C VAL A 47 12.03 51.08 6.72
N LEU A 48 11.18 50.32 6.03
CA LEU A 48 11.60 49.44 4.94
C LEU A 48 11.99 50.22 3.65
N CYS A 49 11.36 51.37 3.39
CA CYS A 49 11.74 52.21 2.25
C CYS A 49 13.11 52.89 2.43
N ILE A 50 13.50 53.25 3.66
CA ILE A 50 14.80 53.87 3.94
C ILE A 50 15.94 52.83 3.85
N LEU A 51 15.70 51.58 4.25
CA LEU A 51 16.68 50.48 4.13
C LEU A 51 16.87 50.01 2.68
N GLY A 52 15.81 50.02 1.85
CA GLY A 52 15.92 49.65 0.43
C GLY A 52 16.76 50.63 -0.41
N LEU A 53 16.76 51.92 -0.06
CA LEU A 53 17.58 52.92 -0.73
C LEU A 53 19.07 52.81 -0.38
N PHE A 54 19.42 52.39 0.84
CA PHE A 54 20.83 52.23 1.23
C PHE A 54 21.53 51.07 0.51
N VAL A 55 20.80 50.02 0.12
CA VAL A 55 21.37 48.87 -0.60
C VAL A 55 21.63 49.17 -2.08
N LEU A 56 20.88 50.11 -2.69
CA LEU A 56 21.07 50.49 -4.10
C LEU A 56 22.25 51.45 -4.34
N PHE A 57 22.81 52.08 -3.30
CA PHE A 57 23.92 53.04 -3.45
C PHE A 57 25.30 52.51 -3.03
N HIS A 58 25.44 51.26 -2.58
CA HIS A 58 26.71 50.80 -1.98
C HIS A 58 27.39 49.56 -2.57
N GLN A 59 27.04 49.07 -3.76
CA GLN A 59 27.81 47.99 -4.40
C GLN A 59 28.05 48.24 -5.90
N VAL A 60 29.08 49.04 -6.20
CA VAL A 60 29.84 48.92 -7.44
C VAL A 60 31.33 48.88 -7.07
N PRO A 61 31.98 47.71 -7.09
CA PRO A 61 33.42 47.63 -7.29
C PRO A 61 33.70 47.50 -8.78
N SER A 62 34.41 48.51 -9.29
CA SER A 62 35.08 48.50 -10.58
C SER A 62 36.25 47.52 -10.56
N SER A 63 36.19 46.46 -11.35
CA SER A 63 37.39 45.75 -11.81
C SER A 63 37.15 45.22 -13.21
N ALA A 64 37.50 46.07 -14.19
CA ALA A 64 37.79 45.63 -15.54
C ALA A 64 39.11 44.84 -15.50
N SER A 65 39.03 43.52 -15.53
CA SER A 65 40.17 42.65 -15.85
C SER A 65 40.02 42.12 -17.27
N VAL A 66 40.94 42.62 -18.08
CA VAL A 66 41.27 42.24 -19.45
C VAL A 66 41.38 40.72 -19.58
N TYR A 67 40.48 40.10 -20.35
CA TYR A 67 40.70 38.74 -20.85
C TYR A 67 41.51 38.84 -22.14
N GLN A 68 42.79 38.48 -22.04
CA GLN A 68 43.65 38.23 -23.19
C GLN A 68 43.09 37.05 -24.00
N LEU A 69 42.90 37.29 -25.29
CA LEU A 69 42.63 36.27 -26.31
C LEU A 69 43.77 35.25 -26.33
N LEU A 70 43.50 34.05 -25.83
CA LEU A 70 44.34 32.87 -26.05
C LEU A 70 44.03 32.28 -27.44
N ALA A 71 45.10 31.77 -28.06
CA ALA A 71 45.19 31.17 -29.39
C ALA A 71 44.15 30.04 -29.65
N PRO A 72 43.85 29.73 -30.93
CA PRO A 72 42.80 28.78 -31.28
C PRO A 72 43.14 27.38 -30.78
N VAL A 73 42.25 26.84 -29.95
CA VAL A 73 42.25 25.44 -29.55
C VAL A 73 42.04 24.60 -30.83
N LYS A 74 42.95 23.65 -31.05
CA LYS A 74 42.81 22.60 -32.07
C LYS A 74 41.42 21.98 -31.96
N VAL A 75 40.67 22.02 -33.06
CA VAL A 75 39.46 21.21 -33.26
C VAL A 75 39.88 19.75 -33.09
N ILE A 76 39.57 19.19 -31.92
CA ILE A 76 39.56 17.75 -31.72
C ILE A 76 38.25 17.28 -32.34
N ASP A 77 38.35 16.36 -33.29
CA ASP A 77 37.21 15.70 -33.93
C ASP A 77 36.26 15.10 -32.88
N ILE A 78 35.19 15.83 -32.56
CA ILE A 78 34.02 15.31 -31.85
C ILE A 78 33.12 14.67 -32.89
N TYR A 79 33.55 13.56 -33.47
CA TYR A 79 32.65 12.68 -34.23
C TYR A 79 32.72 11.28 -33.64
N ASN A 80 31.55 10.83 -33.18
CA ASN A 80 31.18 9.45 -32.87
C ASN A 80 31.73 8.82 -31.59
N SER A 81 31.30 9.33 -30.44
CA SER A 81 30.90 8.46 -29.35
C SER A 81 29.73 9.07 -28.58
N THR A 82 28.52 8.92 -29.13
CA THR A 82 27.32 8.94 -28.28
C THR A 82 27.37 7.65 -27.45
N THR A 83 28.07 7.70 -26.31
CA THR A 83 27.78 6.78 -25.21
C THR A 83 26.30 6.97 -24.89
N ILE A 84 25.47 6.03 -25.34
CA ILE A 84 24.07 5.96 -24.91
C ILE A 84 24.15 5.95 -23.38
N PRO A 85 23.60 6.94 -22.68
CA PRO A 85 23.58 6.91 -21.22
C PRO A 85 22.94 5.58 -20.83
N TYR A 86 23.63 4.80 -19.99
CA TYR A 86 23.12 3.55 -19.45
C TYR A 86 21.66 3.77 -19.06
N ALA A 87 20.75 3.02 -19.67
CA ALA A 87 19.35 3.08 -19.28
C ALA A 87 19.31 2.86 -17.75
N PRO A 88 18.62 3.75 -17.00
CA PRO A 88 18.65 3.71 -15.53
C PRO A 88 18.18 2.37 -14.96
N PHE A 89 17.43 1.61 -15.75
CA PHE A 89 17.00 0.25 -15.45
C PHE A 89 17.39 -0.68 -16.59
N GLN A 90 18.04 -1.79 -16.25
CA GLN A 90 18.29 -2.88 -17.19
C GLN A 90 17.04 -3.77 -17.25
N PRO A 91 16.74 -4.37 -18.41
CA PRO A 91 15.64 -5.33 -18.52
C PRO A 91 15.88 -6.52 -17.57
N PRO A 92 14.81 -7.20 -17.12
CA PRO A 92 14.92 -8.39 -16.29
C PRO A 92 15.84 -9.46 -16.89
N GLU A 93 16.47 -10.29 -16.05
CA GLU A 93 17.27 -11.39 -16.55
C GLU A 93 16.40 -12.36 -17.36
N ALA A 94 16.92 -12.87 -18.49
CA ALA A 94 16.17 -13.77 -19.39
C ALA A 94 15.95 -15.20 -18.83
N GLY A 95 16.01 -15.38 -17.51
CA GLY A 95 15.84 -16.68 -16.86
C GLY A 95 14.38 -17.12 -16.78
N GLN A 96 14.14 -18.44 -16.79
CA GLN A 96 12.79 -19.03 -16.68
C GLN A 96 12.01 -18.54 -15.45
N TYR A 97 12.72 -18.24 -14.36
CA TYR A 97 12.13 -17.74 -13.12
C TYR A 97 11.69 -16.26 -13.20
N ARG A 98 12.32 -15.43 -14.05
CA ARG A 98 11.94 -14.01 -14.24
C ARG A 98 10.99 -13.79 -15.41
N ALA A 99 10.90 -14.74 -16.34
CA ALA A 99 10.05 -14.64 -17.51
C ALA A 99 8.57 -14.34 -17.17
N PRO A 100 7.96 -14.94 -16.12
CA PRO A 100 6.59 -14.64 -15.73
C PRO A 100 6.39 -13.17 -15.30
N ASP A 101 7.39 -12.56 -14.66
CA ASP A 101 7.32 -11.18 -14.16
C ASP A 101 7.09 -10.16 -15.30
N SER A 102 7.54 -10.49 -16.52
CA SER A 102 7.41 -9.64 -17.71
C SER A 102 6.11 -9.86 -18.50
N THR A 103 5.20 -10.69 -17.98
CA THR A 103 3.90 -10.98 -18.59
C THR A 103 2.75 -10.51 -17.69
N ASP A 104 1.58 -10.24 -18.28
CA ASP A 104 0.41 -9.86 -17.50
C ASP A 104 -0.11 -11.07 -16.71
N ALA A 105 0.26 -11.17 -15.44
CA ALA A 105 -0.15 -12.23 -14.54
C ALA A 105 -1.67 -12.29 -14.34
N PHE A 106 -2.38 -11.19 -14.60
CA PHE A 106 -3.82 -11.10 -14.50
C PHE A 106 -4.56 -11.52 -15.76
N GLN A 107 -3.85 -11.92 -16.82
CA GLN A 107 -4.48 -12.25 -18.10
C GLN A 107 -5.57 -13.32 -17.99
N SER A 108 -5.44 -14.25 -17.04
CA SER A 108 -6.42 -15.32 -16.79
C SER A 108 -7.45 -15.00 -15.69
N TYR A 109 -7.37 -13.81 -15.07
CA TYR A 109 -8.23 -13.48 -13.93
C TYR A 109 -9.64 -13.10 -14.39
N LYS A 110 -10.63 -13.49 -13.59
CA LYS A 110 -12.02 -13.04 -13.76
C LYS A 110 -12.07 -11.52 -13.71
N PHE A 111 -12.94 -10.94 -14.53
CA PHE A 111 -13.20 -9.50 -14.63
C PHE A 111 -11.99 -8.63 -14.98
N ARG A 112 -10.85 -9.19 -15.43
CA ARG A 112 -9.67 -8.42 -15.85
C ARG A 112 -10.00 -7.30 -16.83
N ASN A 113 -10.80 -7.59 -17.86
CA ASN A 113 -11.18 -6.60 -18.87
C ASN A 113 -12.14 -5.54 -18.33
N THR A 114 -13.01 -5.91 -17.39
CA THR A 114 -13.99 -5.00 -16.78
C THR A 114 -13.33 -4.06 -15.78
N CYS A 115 -12.46 -4.58 -14.92
CA CYS A 115 -11.70 -3.77 -13.96
C CYS A 115 -10.53 -3.03 -14.60
N ASN A 116 -10.10 -3.45 -15.80
CA ASN A 116 -9.04 -2.83 -16.60
C ASN A 116 -7.73 -2.62 -15.81
N VAL A 117 -7.23 -3.70 -15.22
CA VAL A 117 -5.98 -3.73 -14.47
C VAL A 117 -5.07 -4.81 -15.03
N SER A 118 -3.84 -4.44 -15.39
CA SER A 118 -2.75 -5.36 -15.71
C SER A 118 -1.72 -5.41 -14.58
N SER A 119 -1.07 -6.55 -14.36
CA SER A 119 0.05 -6.59 -13.40
C SER A 119 1.21 -5.67 -13.81
N LEU A 120 1.41 -5.48 -15.11
CA LEU A 120 2.45 -4.61 -15.67
C LEU A 120 2.16 -3.12 -15.45
N ASP A 121 0.90 -2.76 -15.21
CA ASP A 121 0.52 -1.39 -14.79
C ASP A 121 0.83 -1.16 -13.30
N LEU A 122 0.97 -2.23 -12.52
CA LEU A 122 1.22 -2.15 -11.08
C LEU A 122 2.70 -2.14 -10.75
N HIS A 123 3.50 -2.89 -11.52
CA HIS A 123 4.93 -3.01 -11.35
C HIS A 123 5.61 -3.34 -12.69
N THR A 124 6.67 -2.60 -13.02
CA THR A 124 7.50 -2.90 -14.20
C THR A 124 8.78 -3.57 -13.73
N PRO A 125 9.02 -4.84 -14.09
CA PRO A 125 10.18 -5.59 -13.61
C PRO A 125 11.48 -5.03 -14.22
N PHE A 126 12.55 -5.08 -13.44
CA PHE A 126 13.90 -4.70 -13.86
C PHE A 126 14.98 -5.57 -13.18
N SER A 127 16.25 -5.31 -13.53
CA SER A 127 17.40 -5.99 -12.96
C SER A 127 18.33 -5.04 -12.18
N PRO A 128 19.00 -5.54 -11.13
CA PRO A 128 18.98 -6.92 -10.61
C PRO A 128 17.85 -7.18 -9.60
N LEU A 129 17.48 -8.43 -9.34
CA LEU A 129 16.69 -8.80 -8.15
C LEU A 129 17.47 -8.50 -6.86
N CYS A 130 16.74 -8.21 -5.79
CA CYS A 130 17.34 -8.09 -4.46
C CYS A 130 17.94 -9.42 -3.99
N ALA A 131 19.17 -9.36 -3.46
CA ALA A 131 19.97 -10.53 -3.15
C ALA A 131 19.56 -11.22 -1.83
N ASP A 132 19.02 -10.44 -0.89
CA ASP A 132 18.64 -10.92 0.43
C ASP A 132 17.41 -10.17 0.97
N GLN A 133 16.83 -10.69 2.05
CA GLN A 133 15.61 -10.13 2.64
C GLN A 133 15.78 -8.69 3.13
N ALA A 134 16.95 -8.32 3.67
CA ALA A 134 17.20 -6.99 4.20
C ALA A 134 17.28 -5.94 3.08
N THR A 135 18.00 -6.26 2.01
CA THR A 135 18.07 -5.43 0.79
C THR A 135 16.73 -5.34 0.11
N MET A 136 15.97 -6.44 0.03
CA MET A 136 14.60 -6.47 -0.51
C MET A 136 13.64 -5.56 0.28
N LEU A 137 13.58 -5.69 1.62
CA LEU A 137 12.72 -4.84 2.45
C LEU A 137 13.12 -3.36 2.35
N THR A 138 14.41 -3.07 2.28
CA THR A 138 14.91 -1.70 2.10
C THR A 138 14.52 -1.13 0.73
N ALA A 139 14.71 -1.89 -0.34
CA ALA A 139 14.35 -1.51 -1.70
C ALA A 139 12.84 -1.28 -1.82
N MET A 140 12.03 -2.15 -1.22
CA MET A 140 10.58 -2.03 -1.20
C MET A 140 10.11 -0.80 -0.39
N SER A 141 10.68 -0.57 0.79
CA SER A 141 10.30 0.56 1.66
C SER A 141 10.72 1.91 1.10
N SER A 142 11.81 1.96 0.33
CA SER A 142 12.37 3.20 -0.23
C SER A 142 12.08 3.42 -1.72
N GLY A 143 11.40 2.46 -2.37
CA GLY A 143 10.90 2.55 -3.73
C GLY A 143 9.63 3.39 -3.82
N GLY A 144 9.26 3.78 -5.03
CA GLY A 144 8.14 4.70 -5.24
C GLY A 144 7.56 4.61 -6.65
N ARG A 145 6.86 5.66 -7.05
CA ARG A 145 6.31 5.81 -8.39
C ARG A 145 6.96 7.03 -9.05
N ILE A 146 6.92 7.10 -10.37
CA ILE A 146 7.30 8.31 -11.11
C ILE A 146 6.07 8.77 -11.88
N GLY A 147 5.19 9.46 -11.16
CA GLY A 147 3.87 9.87 -11.65
C GLY A 147 2.74 9.28 -10.81
N GLN A 148 1.59 9.95 -10.82
CA GLN A 148 0.40 9.50 -10.10
C GLN A 148 -0.09 8.18 -10.71
N ASP A 149 -0.20 7.14 -9.87
CA ASP A 149 -0.59 5.77 -10.23
C ASP A 149 0.28 5.10 -11.33
N ALA A 150 1.46 5.64 -11.61
CA ALA A 150 2.45 4.95 -12.44
C ALA A 150 2.90 3.65 -11.76
N PRO A 151 3.41 2.64 -12.50
CA PRO A 151 3.90 1.41 -11.90
C PRO A 151 4.87 1.67 -10.74
N TYR A 152 4.73 0.88 -9.68
CA TYR A 152 5.62 0.95 -8.53
C TYR A 152 6.96 0.32 -8.86
N MET A 153 8.05 0.97 -8.44
CA MET A 153 9.42 0.52 -8.63
C MET A 153 10.16 0.54 -7.29
N PRO A 154 10.59 -0.64 -6.78
CA PRO A 154 11.57 -0.72 -5.70
C PRO A 154 12.84 0.08 -6.00
N ARG A 155 13.56 0.50 -4.96
CA ARG A 155 14.80 1.27 -5.12
C ARG A 155 16.03 0.37 -5.14
N GLY A 156 16.81 0.45 -6.22
CA GLY A 156 18.16 -0.11 -6.33
C GLY A 156 18.22 -1.57 -6.78
N CYS A 157 17.33 -2.41 -6.29
CA CYS A 157 17.13 -3.78 -6.76
C CYS A 157 15.63 -4.07 -6.84
N ASP A 158 15.26 -5.05 -7.64
CA ASP A 158 13.88 -5.36 -7.97
C ASP A 158 13.27 -6.42 -7.03
N MET A 159 11.94 -6.38 -6.93
CA MET A 159 11.12 -7.41 -6.30
C MET A 159 10.46 -8.26 -7.38
N ARG A 160 9.88 -9.40 -7.01
CA ARG A 160 9.15 -10.24 -7.96
C ARG A 160 7.68 -9.89 -8.03
N TRP A 161 7.08 -10.13 -9.19
CA TRP A 161 5.65 -10.22 -9.34
C TRP A 161 5.26 -11.69 -9.51
N PHE A 162 4.92 -12.35 -8.40
CA PHE A 162 4.57 -13.77 -8.42
C PHE A 162 3.25 -14.03 -9.15
N THR A 163 3.21 -15.12 -9.91
CA THR A 163 1.98 -15.71 -10.43
C THR A 163 1.15 -16.31 -9.29
N THR A 164 -0.14 -16.57 -9.53
CA THR A 164 -0.98 -17.24 -8.52
C THR A 164 -0.41 -18.59 -8.10
N ASP A 165 0.16 -19.34 -9.02
CA ASP A 165 0.66 -20.68 -8.74
C ASP A 165 1.89 -20.59 -7.80
N GLU A 166 2.81 -19.64 -8.04
CA GLU A 166 3.91 -19.33 -7.11
C GLU A 166 3.42 -18.80 -5.76
N ILE A 167 2.37 -17.99 -5.73
CA ILE A 167 1.75 -17.52 -4.47
C ILE A 167 1.23 -18.71 -3.66
N CYS A 168 0.54 -19.65 -4.32
CA CYS A 168 0.03 -20.86 -3.68
C CYS A 168 1.16 -21.77 -3.16
N GLU A 169 2.28 -21.86 -3.87
CA GLU A 169 3.48 -22.55 -3.40
C GLU A 169 4.06 -21.86 -2.16
N ILE A 170 4.23 -20.54 -2.17
CA ILE A 170 4.75 -19.78 -1.03
C ILE A 170 3.86 -19.96 0.20
N LEU A 171 2.55 -19.74 0.07
CA LEU A 171 1.60 -19.88 1.18
C LEU A 171 1.50 -21.33 1.66
N GLY A 172 1.59 -22.30 0.76
CA GLY A 172 1.52 -23.72 1.08
C GLY A 172 2.70 -24.26 1.89
N ARG A 173 3.83 -23.52 1.98
CA ARG A 173 4.97 -23.87 2.85
C ARG A 173 4.73 -23.56 4.32
N LEU A 174 3.76 -22.68 4.61
CA LEU A 174 3.45 -22.19 5.94
C LEU A 174 2.28 -22.98 6.53
N ASP A 175 2.21 -23.06 7.86
CA ASP A 175 1.03 -23.61 8.54
C ASP A 175 -0.12 -22.60 8.47
N LYS A 176 0.21 -21.33 8.74
CA LYS A 176 -0.67 -20.19 8.57
C LYS A 176 0.12 -18.88 8.40
N VAL A 177 -0.49 -17.94 7.70
CA VAL A 177 -0.09 -16.52 7.67
C VAL A 177 -1.09 -15.74 8.49
N VAL A 178 -0.63 -15.11 9.57
CA VAL A 178 -1.48 -14.41 10.53
C VAL A 178 -1.24 -12.92 10.40
N LEU A 179 -2.25 -12.20 9.94
CA LEU A 179 -2.26 -10.74 9.95
C LEU A 179 -2.89 -10.27 11.28
N VAL A 180 -2.24 -9.35 11.99
CA VAL A 180 -2.77 -8.79 13.24
C VAL A 180 -2.63 -7.28 13.20
N GLY A 181 -3.75 -6.56 13.29
CA GLY A 181 -3.66 -5.10 13.17
C GLY A 181 -4.94 -4.41 12.76
N ASP A 182 -4.76 -3.28 12.09
CA ASP A 182 -5.86 -2.41 11.69
C ASP A 182 -6.38 -2.62 10.25
N SER A 183 -7.30 -1.74 9.83
CA SER A 183 -7.94 -1.76 8.51
C SER A 183 -6.95 -1.72 7.34
N MET A 184 -5.69 -1.32 7.57
CA MET A 184 -4.64 -1.38 6.55
C MET A 184 -4.26 -2.80 6.17
N LEU A 185 -4.16 -3.70 7.15
CA LEU A 185 -3.85 -5.11 6.92
C LEU A 185 -5.04 -5.87 6.34
N ARG A 186 -6.27 -5.46 6.68
CA ARG A 186 -7.48 -5.98 6.03
C ARG A 186 -7.41 -5.90 4.50
N HIS A 187 -6.84 -4.82 3.97
CA HIS A 187 -6.70 -4.68 2.52
C HIS A 187 -5.58 -5.55 1.93
N ILE A 188 -4.58 -5.95 2.74
CA ILE A 188 -3.56 -6.92 2.33
C ILE A 188 -4.19 -8.30 2.21
N ILE A 189 -4.91 -8.78 3.22
CA ILE A 189 -5.60 -10.08 3.14
C ILE A 189 -6.67 -10.11 2.03
N GLY A 190 -7.42 -9.02 1.83
CA GLY A 190 -8.35 -8.91 0.70
C GLY A 190 -7.62 -9.04 -0.65
N SER A 191 -6.47 -8.40 -0.80
CA SER A 191 -5.66 -8.49 -2.02
C SER A 191 -5.01 -9.86 -2.22
N LEU A 192 -4.59 -10.53 -1.13
CA LEU A 192 -4.15 -11.92 -1.20
C LEU A 192 -5.28 -12.82 -1.71
N ASN A 193 -6.52 -12.60 -1.26
CA ASN A 193 -7.69 -13.34 -1.74
C ASN A 193 -7.99 -13.09 -3.23
N ILE A 194 -7.81 -11.87 -3.74
CA ILE A 194 -7.86 -11.59 -5.19
C ILE A 194 -6.88 -12.46 -5.97
N LEU A 195 -5.63 -12.55 -5.49
CA LEU A 195 -4.56 -13.27 -6.17
C LEU A 195 -4.76 -14.78 -6.17
N ILE A 196 -5.17 -15.37 -5.03
CA ILE A 196 -5.41 -16.82 -4.91
C ILE A 196 -6.74 -17.24 -5.56
N ARG A 197 -7.73 -16.34 -5.68
CA ARG A 197 -9.01 -16.63 -6.35
C ARG A 197 -9.01 -16.32 -7.85
N LYS A 198 -7.93 -15.69 -8.35
CA LYS A 198 -7.83 -15.18 -9.73
C LYS A 198 -9.05 -14.31 -10.10
N ASP A 199 -9.47 -13.42 -9.20
CA ASP A 199 -10.70 -12.62 -9.35
C ASP A 199 -10.49 -11.15 -8.97
N LEU A 200 -10.38 -10.28 -9.97
CA LEU A 200 -10.21 -8.83 -9.75
C LEU A 200 -11.52 -8.12 -9.37
N GLY A 201 -12.68 -8.75 -9.62
CA GLY A 201 -13.98 -8.15 -9.42
C GLY A 201 -14.47 -8.27 -7.97
N TYR A 202 -14.42 -9.48 -7.42
CA TYR A 202 -14.98 -9.82 -6.12
C TYR A 202 -14.01 -10.58 -5.22
N GLY A 203 -12.76 -10.78 -5.65
CA GLY A 203 -11.81 -11.64 -4.98
C GLY A 203 -11.56 -11.27 -3.51
N ALA A 204 -11.69 -10.01 -3.11
CA ALA A 204 -11.44 -9.56 -1.74
C ALA A 204 -12.66 -9.67 -0.79
N VAL A 205 -13.84 -10.02 -1.30
CA VAL A 205 -15.11 -9.94 -0.58
C VAL A 205 -15.90 -11.25 -0.63
N THR A 206 -16.86 -11.39 0.29
CA THR A 206 -17.76 -12.53 0.45
C THR A 206 -18.98 -12.42 -0.48
N ASP A 207 -18.75 -12.37 -1.79
CA ASP A 207 -19.79 -12.07 -2.80
C ASP A 207 -20.95 -13.09 -2.85
N TRP A 208 -20.74 -14.29 -2.32
CA TRP A 208 -21.79 -15.28 -2.08
C TRP A 208 -22.88 -14.80 -1.10
N ASN A 209 -22.59 -13.82 -0.25
CA ASN A 209 -23.52 -13.22 0.71
C ASN A 209 -24.12 -11.88 0.21
N PHE A 210 -23.75 -11.40 -0.97
CA PHE A 210 -24.19 -10.09 -1.44
C PHE A 210 -25.65 -10.07 -1.93
N SER A 211 -26.36 -9.01 -1.54
CA SER A 211 -27.52 -8.52 -2.27
C SER A 211 -27.16 -8.04 -3.68
N LEU A 212 -28.17 -7.85 -4.53
CA LEU A 212 -27.97 -7.30 -5.87
C LEU A 212 -27.36 -5.89 -5.86
N GLN A 213 -27.58 -5.12 -4.80
CA GLN A 213 -27.01 -3.78 -4.65
C GLN A 213 -25.53 -3.87 -4.26
N GLU A 214 -25.20 -4.70 -3.27
CA GLU A 214 -23.80 -4.90 -2.83
C GLU A 214 -22.94 -5.46 -3.97
N ARG A 215 -23.48 -6.35 -4.82
CA ARG A 215 -22.77 -6.81 -6.04
C ARG A 215 -22.37 -5.66 -6.97
N LYS A 216 -23.16 -4.59 -7.03
CA LYS A 216 -22.84 -3.42 -7.86
C LYS A 216 -21.90 -2.45 -7.16
N GLU A 217 -22.06 -2.30 -5.86
CA GLU A 217 -21.30 -1.32 -5.07
C GLU A 217 -19.92 -1.83 -4.64
N CYS A 218 -19.73 -3.14 -4.50
CA CYS A 218 -18.50 -3.76 -4.00
C CYS A 218 -17.76 -4.55 -5.08
N PHE A 219 -17.56 -3.92 -6.24
CA PHE A 219 -16.96 -4.55 -7.42
C PHE A 219 -15.68 -3.83 -7.85
N CYS A 220 -14.68 -4.56 -8.35
CA CYS A 220 -13.39 -4.04 -8.79
C CYS A 220 -12.66 -3.21 -7.72
N ASN A 221 -12.71 -1.89 -7.84
CA ASN A 221 -11.96 -0.97 -7.00
C ASN A 221 -12.67 -0.79 -5.65
N GLU A 222 -13.99 -0.76 -5.72
CA GLU A 222 -14.91 -0.44 -4.64
C GLU A 222 -15.04 -1.60 -3.63
N GLN A 223 -14.53 -2.80 -3.94
CA GLN A 223 -14.42 -3.88 -2.95
C GLN A 223 -13.53 -3.52 -1.74
N PHE A 224 -12.70 -2.48 -1.86
CA PHE A 224 -11.90 -1.91 -0.77
C PHE A 224 -12.53 -0.66 -0.13
N ASP A 225 -13.78 -0.31 -0.49
CA ASP A 225 -14.51 0.77 0.16
C ASP A 225 -14.81 0.42 1.62
N VAL A 226 -14.30 1.26 2.52
CA VAL A 226 -14.37 1.07 3.96
C VAL A 226 -15.74 1.39 4.58
N LYS A 227 -16.73 1.81 3.78
CA LYS A 227 -18.09 2.12 4.25
C LYS A 227 -19.08 1.02 3.95
N ALA A 228 -19.28 0.72 2.67
CA ALA A 228 -20.29 -0.25 2.24
C ALA A 228 -19.76 -1.69 2.23
N CYS A 229 -18.49 -1.86 1.87
CA CYS A 229 -17.94 -3.18 1.53
C CYS A 229 -17.06 -3.78 2.62
N SER A 230 -16.57 -2.97 3.58
CA SER A 230 -15.68 -3.45 4.65
C SER A 230 -16.26 -4.57 5.49
N VAL A 231 -17.58 -4.55 5.73
CA VAL A 231 -18.27 -5.56 6.55
C VAL A 231 -18.26 -6.94 5.88
N GLN A 232 -17.99 -6.96 4.58
CA GLN A 232 -18.01 -8.15 3.74
C GLN A 232 -16.62 -8.54 3.24
N GLY A 233 -15.56 -7.96 3.82
CA GLY A 233 -14.19 -8.36 3.51
C GLY A 233 -13.91 -9.80 3.96
N ILE A 234 -13.02 -10.48 3.25
CA ILE A 234 -12.56 -11.81 3.66
C ILE A 234 -11.48 -11.65 4.74
N TYR A 235 -11.72 -12.27 5.91
CA TYR A 235 -10.79 -12.28 7.04
C TYR A 235 -10.10 -13.64 7.26
N LYS A 236 -10.70 -14.75 6.78
CA LYS A 236 -10.09 -16.08 6.90
C LYS A 236 -10.28 -16.85 5.60
N THR A 237 -9.22 -17.48 5.10
CA THR A 237 -9.33 -18.35 3.91
C THR A 237 -10.26 -19.54 4.15
N SER A 238 -10.37 -20.01 5.40
CA SER A 238 -11.33 -21.05 5.79
C SER A 238 -12.78 -20.70 5.44
N ASP A 239 -13.17 -19.42 5.51
CA ASP A 239 -14.52 -18.98 5.20
C ASP A 239 -14.80 -19.09 3.70
N VAL A 240 -13.80 -18.78 2.86
CA VAL A 240 -13.87 -19.01 1.41
C VAL A 240 -13.99 -20.50 1.13
N MET A 241 -13.15 -21.34 1.75
CA MET A 241 -13.19 -22.78 1.53
C MET A 241 -14.54 -23.41 1.96
N ALA A 242 -15.21 -22.84 2.96
CA ALA A 242 -16.50 -23.32 3.43
C ALA A 242 -17.67 -22.94 2.51
N ASN A 243 -17.59 -21.80 1.80
CA ASN A 243 -18.73 -21.22 1.08
C ASN A 243 -18.53 -21.15 -0.45
N ASP A 244 -17.29 -21.00 -0.92
CA ASP A 244 -16.91 -20.86 -2.34
C ASP A 244 -15.56 -21.55 -2.64
N PRO A 245 -15.40 -22.85 -2.36
CA PRO A 245 -14.12 -23.57 -2.51
C PRO A 245 -13.61 -23.61 -3.94
N GLU A 246 -14.51 -23.62 -4.94
CA GLU A 246 -14.14 -23.66 -6.36
C GLU A 246 -13.48 -22.36 -6.84
N SER A 247 -13.62 -21.26 -6.09
CA SER A 247 -12.94 -20.01 -6.41
C SER A 247 -11.46 -20.03 -6.09
N VAL A 248 -10.99 -20.87 -5.18
CA VAL A 248 -9.58 -20.90 -4.75
C VAL A 248 -8.74 -21.70 -5.75
N ALA A 249 -7.79 -21.03 -6.40
CA ALA A 249 -6.95 -21.65 -7.43
C ALA A 249 -5.80 -22.51 -6.86
N CYS A 250 -5.53 -22.42 -5.55
CA CYS A 250 -4.43 -23.14 -4.93
C CYS A 250 -4.70 -24.65 -4.84
N PRO A 251 -3.78 -25.50 -5.34
CA PRO A 251 -3.94 -26.95 -5.27
C PRO A 251 -3.71 -27.51 -3.85
N ASN A 252 -2.88 -26.83 -3.06
CA ASN A 252 -2.59 -27.17 -1.68
C ASN A 252 -3.45 -26.33 -0.74
N THR A 253 -3.75 -26.88 0.45
CA THR A 253 -4.39 -26.12 1.52
C THR A 253 -3.52 -24.94 1.93
N ILE A 254 -4.11 -23.76 1.91
CA ILE A 254 -3.53 -22.51 2.38
C ILE A 254 -4.36 -21.96 3.54
N ASN A 255 -3.71 -21.29 4.48
CA ASN A 255 -4.37 -20.74 5.66
C ASN A 255 -3.88 -19.31 5.89
N VAL A 256 -4.67 -18.32 5.50
CA VAL A 256 -4.41 -16.91 5.76
C VAL A 256 -5.55 -16.38 6.61
N ILE A 257 -5.20 -15.78 7.75
CA ILE A 257 -6.16 -15.24 8.71
C ILE A 257 -5.80 -13.81 9.09
N MET A 258 -6.81 -13.02 9.43
CA MET A 258 -6.67 -11.66 9.92
C MET A 258 -7.41 -11.51 11.26
N GLU A 259 -6.67 -11.05 12.26
CA GLU A 259 -7.19 -10.61 13.55
C GLU A 259 -7.18 -9.07 13.60
N GLU A 260 -8.37 -8.47 13.52
CA GLU A 260 -8.53 -7.02 13.60
C GLU A 260 -8.45 -6.55 15.06
N ILE A 261 -7.24 -6.19 15.47
CA ILE A 261 -6.90 -5.75 16.83
C ILE A 261 -6.39 -4.30 16.74
N VAL A 262 -7.32 -3.36 16.80
CA VAL A 262 -7.10 -1.95 16.42
C VAL A 262 -6.79 -1.01 17.59
N LYS A 263 -7.11 -1.40 18.82
CA LYS A 263 -7.09 -0.49 19.98
C LYS A 263 -5.96 -0.83 20.94
N TYR A 264 -5.49 0.21 21.62
CA TYR A 264 -4.66 0.08 22.80
C TYR A 264 -5.32 0.81 24.00
N PRO A 265 -5.47 0.18 25.18
CA PRO A 265 -5.12 -1.21 25.49
C PRO A 265 -5.99 -2.23 24.72
N ILE A 266 -5.44 -3.43 24.48
CA ILE A 266 -6.13 -4.50 23.75
C ILE A 266 -7.13 -5.19 24.68
N PRO A 267 -8.40 -5.37 24.29
CA PRO A 267 -9.38 -6.14 25.05
C PRO A 267 -8.97 -7.61 25.27
N ASP A 268 -9.25 -8.16 26.45
CA ASP A 268 -8.88 -9.55 26.81
C ASP A 268 -9.48 -10.60 25.88
N ASP A 269 -10.67 -10.35 25.33
CA ASP A 269 -11.32 -11.26 24.39
C ASP A 269 -10.64 -11.28 23.02
N GLU A 270 -10.10 -10.16 22.56
CA GLU A 270 -9.28 -10.09 21.34
C GLU A 270 -7.95 -10.83 21.52
N ILE A 271 -7.30 -10.69 22.69
CA ILE A 271 -6.10 -11.46 23.03
C ILE A 271 -6.38 -12.96 23.10
N ARG A 272 -7.49 -13.36 23.73
CA ARG A 272 -7.87 -14.77 23.79
C ARG A 272 -8.12 -15.34 22.40
N ARG A 273 -8.85 -14.62 21.54
CA ARG A 273 -9.13 -15.05 20.17
C ARG A 273 -7.85 -15.20 19.35
N LEU A 274 -6.93 -14.23 19.44
CA LEU A 274 -5.60 -14.34 18.83
C LEU A 274 -4.88 -15.61 19.27
N LYS A 275 -4.83 -15.87 20.58
CA LYS A 275 -4.17 -17.07 21.12
C LYS A 275 -4.78 -18.37 20.63
N GLU A 276 -6.11 -18.43 20.47
CA GLU A 276 -6.82 -19.59 19.92
C GLU A 276 -6.51 -19.79 18.43
N ASP A 277 -6.47 -18.73 17.63
CA ASP A 277 -6.27 -18.79 16.18
C ASP A 277 -4.82 -19.15 15.79
N ILE A 278 -3.83 -18.82 16.63
CA ILE A 278 -2.41 -19.07 16.35
C ILE A 278 -1.91 -20.42 16.84
N VAL A 279 -2.75 -21.25 17.46
CA VAL A 279 -2.36 -22.62 17.84
C VAL A 279 -1.87 -23.37 16.59
N PRO A 280 -0.67 -23.98 16.59
CA PRO A 280 -0.18 -24.71 15.43
C PRO A 280 -1.06 -25.91 15.06
N ASP A 281 -1.39 -26.03 13.78
CA ASP A 281 -2.12 -27.18 13.22
C ASP A 281 -1.13 -28.27 12.76
N GLY A 282 0.14 -27.91 12.57
CA GLY A 282 1.19 -28.81 12.12
C GLY A 282 2.60 -28.40 12.58
N LYS A 283 3.60 -28.85 11.81
CA LYS A 283 5.03 -28.54 12.04
C LYS A 283 5.57 -27.43 11.15
N LYS A 284 4.75 -26.94 10.21
CA LYS A 284 5.16 -25.87 9.31
C LYS A 284 5.26 -24.56 10.12
N PRO A 285 6.11 -23.61 9.71
CA PRO A 285 6.23 -22.34 10.40
C PRO A 285 4.97 -21.48 10.24
N ILE A 286 4.75 -20.61 11.22
CA ILE A 286 3.71 -19.59 11.23
C ILE A 286 4.37 -18.22 11.00
N ALA A 287 3.90 -17.49 9.98
CA ALA A 287 4.40 -16.15 9.68
C ALA A 287 3.41 -15.09 10.14
N PHE A 288 3.91 -14.02 10.79
CA PHE A 288 3.09 -12.92 11.28
C PHE A 288 3.29 -11.65 10.47
N ILE A 289 2.20 -10.96 10.15
CA ILE A 289 2.22 -9.63 9.54
C ILE A 289 1.45 -8.70 10.48
N LEU A 290 2.16 -7.75 11.06
CA LEU A 290 1.66 -6.85 12.10
C LEU A 290 1.51 -5.44 11.51
N GLY A 291 0.53 -4.67 11.98
CA GLY A 291 0.29 -3.34 11.43
C GLY A 291 -0.60 -2.51 12.32
N HIS A 292 -0.08 -1.39 12.79
CA HIS A 292 -0.78 -0.49 13.70
C HIS A 292 -0.23 0.94 13.56
N GLY A 293 -1.06 1.93 13.88
CA GLY A 293 -0.61 3.30 14.06
C GLY A 293 -1.71 4.34 13.87
N LEU A 294 -2.55 4.22 12.84
CA LEU A 294 -3.57 5.24 12.55
C LEU A 294 -4.63 5.31 13.65
N TRP A 295 -5.01 4.17 14.22
CA TRP A 295 -5.97 4.09 15.32
C TRP A 295 -5.45 4.66 16.65
N SER A 296 -4.13 4.71 16.83
CA SER A 296 -3.50 5.44 17.94
C SER A 296 -3.07 6.84 17.55
N ASN A 297 -3.57 7.39 16.44
CA ASN A 297 -3.21 8.72 15.95
C ASN A 297 -1.69 8.92 15.77
N LEU A 298 -1.01 7.87 15.32
CA LEU A 298 0.45 7.78 15.19
C LEU A 298 1.21 8.02 16.51
N ASP A 299 0.56 7.81 17.66
CA ASP A 299 1.24 7.74 18.94
C ASP A 299 2.16 6.50 18.96
N LEU A 300 3.46 6.78 18.98
CA LEU A 300 4.51 5.78 18.93
C LEU A 300 4.47 4.89 20.18
N GLN A 301 4.26 5.46 21.36
CA GLN A 301 4.27 4.70 22.61
C GLN A 301 3.08 3.75 22.69
N MET A 302 1.89 4.19 22.28
CA MET A 302 0.72 3.33 22.20
C MET A 302 0.91 2.20 21.18
N SER A 303 1.47 2.50 20.00
CA SER A 303 1.72 1.48 18.97
C SER A 303 2.74 0.45 19.42
N VAL A 304 3.78 0.89 20.12
CA VAL A 304 4.83 0.01 20.66
C VAL A 304 4.28 -0.88 21.78
N ARG A 305 3.47 -0.34 22.69
CA ARG A 305 2.86 -1.15 23.74
C ARG A 305 1.81 -2.13 23.20
N TRP A 306 1.08 -1.73 22.17
CA TRP A 306 0.22 -2.63 21.41
C TRP A 306 1.04 -3.78 20.82
N LEU A 307 2.15 -3.45 20.15
CA LEU A 307 3.05 -4.43 19.55
C LEU A 307 3.61 -5.40 20.60
N ASP A 308 4.11 -4.87 21.72
CA ASP A 308 4.64 -5.68 22.82
C ASP A 308 3.58 -6.66 23.34
N THR A 309 2.33 -6.20 23.52
CA THR A 309 1.23 -7.04 24.00
C THR A 309 0.88 -8.17 23.01
N VAL A 310 0.86 -7.86 21.70
CA VAL A 310 0.65 -8.87 20.64
C VAL A 310 1.80 -9.87 20.62
N MET A 311 3.04 -9.40 20.66
CA MET A 311 4.23 -10.24 20.66
C MET A 311 4.29 -11.17 21.86
N ASP A 312 3.96 -10.68 23.06
CA ASP A 312 3.88 -11.50 24.27
C ASP A 312 2.82 -12.58 24.12
N SER A 313 1.66 -12.24 23.56
CA SER A 313 0.58 -13.19 23.29
C SER A 313 0.99 -14.28 22.29
N VAL A 314 1.78 -13.92 21.27
CA VAL A 314 2.36 -14.88 20.31
C VAL A 314 3.38 -15.77 21.00
N ARG A 315 4.27 -15.21 21.81
CA ARG A 315 5.31 -15.95 22.54
C ARG A 315 4.72 -16.93 23.57
N ASP A 316 3.61 -16.58 24.18
CA ASP A 316 2.90 -17.46 25.11
C ASP A 316 2.42 -18.77 24.45
N VAL A 317 2.12 -18.74 23.15
CA VAL A 317 1.60 -19.91 22.40
C VAL A 317 2.69 -20.61 21.61
N LEU A 318 3.54 -19.85 20.92
CA LEU A 318 4.53 -20.38 19.97
C LEU A 318 5.96 -20.45 20.51
N GLY A 319 6.22 -19.83 21.66
CA GLY A 319 7.57 -19.63 22.17
C GLY A 319 8.32 -18.52 21.43
N SER A 320 9.65 -18.58 21.46
CA SER A 320 10.51 -17.53 20.90
C SER A 320 10.78 -17.66 19.40
N GLU A 321 10.53 -18.82 18.81
CA GLU A 321 10.86 -19.12 17.42
C GLU A 321 9.66 -18.85 16.50
N TRP A 322 9.52 -17.59 16.10
CA TRP A 322 8.55 -17.16 15.09
C TRP A 322 9.11 -15.97 14.31
N THR A 323 8.59 -15.75 13.11
CA THR A 323 9.02 -14.67 12.22
C THR A 323 7.87 -13.70 11.97
N GLY A 324 8.18 -12.41 12.08
CA GLY A 324 7.19 -11.35 11.92
C GLY A 324 7.65 -10.18 11.06
N LEU A 325 6.71 -9.57 10.36
CA LEU A 325 6.86 -8.36 9.58
C LEU A 325 5.94 -7.27 10.12
N PHE A 326 6.48 -6.11 10.49
CA PHE A 326 5.67 -4.93 10.80
C PHE A 326 5.50 -4.05 9.56
N VAL A 327 4.27 -3.79 9.17
CA VAL A 327 3.89 -2.94 8.02
C VAL A 327 3.35 -1.61 8.54
N THR A 328 3.96 -0.50 8.15
CA THR A 328 3.53 0.84 8.56
C THR A 328 2.42 1.39 7.69
N PRO A 329 1.67 2.40 8.18
CA PRO A 329 0.57 3.00 7.41
C PRO A 329 1.01 3.67 6.10
N ASN A 330 0.07 3.77 5.16
CA ASN A 330 0.28 4.50 3.90
C ASN A 330 0.51 6.00 4.14
N ALA A 331 1.03 6.67 3.11
CA ALA A 331 0.95 8.10 2.94
C ALA A 331 -0.49 8.65 3.02
N ALA A 332 -0.61 9.90 3.47
CA ALA A 332 -1.86 10.65 3.41
C ALA A 332 -2.13 11.12 1.97
N GLY A 333 -3.33 10.87 1.48
CA GLY A 333 -3.83 11.36 0.20
C GLY A 333 -4.55 12.71 0.30
N LYS A 334 -4.87 13.28 -0.86
CA LYS A 334 -5.52 14.61 -0.99
C LYS A 334 -6.88 14.72 -0.30
N GLU A 335 -7.63 13.62 -0.19
CA GLU A 335 -8.98 13.61 0.40
C GLU A 335 -8.96 13.43 1.93
N LYS A 336 -7.77 13.37 2.54
CA LYS A 336 -7.67 13.20 4.00
C LYS A 336 -8.20 14.47 4.67
N ALA A 337 -9.16 14.31 5.58
CA ALA A 337 -9.81 15.44 6.23
C ALA A 337 -8.83 16.33 7.00
N ASP A 338 -9.04 17.65 6.92
CA ASP A 338 -8.16 18.70 7.46
C ASP A 338 -7.81 18.50 8.94
N ASP A 339 -8.77 18.03 9.74
CA ASP A 339 -8.60 17.78 11.18
C ASP A 339 -7.47 16.78 11.49
N TRP A 340 -7.15 15.89 10.54
CA TRP A 340 -6.13 14.86 10.69
C TRP A 340 -4.80 15.21 10.01
N LEU A 341 -4.70 16.33 9.29
CA LEU A 341 -3.47 16.66 8.54
C LEU A 341 -2.28 16.94 9.46
N VAL A 342 -2.53 17.51 10.64
CA VAL A 342 -1.45 17.83 11.59
C VAL A 342 -0.93 16.56 12.26
N THR A 343 -1.81 15.67 12.71
CA THR A 343 -1.44 14.49 13.50
C THR A 343 -1.15 13.26 12.66
N GLN A 344 -1.73 13.17 11.46
CA GLN A 344 -1.62 12.01 10.57
C GLN A 344 -1.29 12.40 9.11
N GLY A 345 -0.81 13.62 8.88
CA GLY A 345 -0.32 14.02 7.56
C GLY A 345 1.00 13.35 7.19
N ASN A 346 1.45 13.57 5.96
CA ASN A 346 2.63 12.88 5.41
C ASN A 346 3.90 13.05 6.25
N LYS A 347 4.16 14.22 6.84
CA LYS A 347 5.31 14.40 7.72
C LYS A 347 5.23 13.51 8.98
N ALA A 348 4.05 13.41 9.60
CA ALA A 348 3.86 12.57 10.79
C ALA A 348 4.01 11.09 10.43
N LEU A 349 3.46 10.67 9.29
CA LEU A 349 3.57 9.31 8.78
C LEU A 349 5.02 8.91 8.47
N MET A 350 5.80 9.78 7.82
CA MET A 350 7.22 9.52 7.56
C MET A 350 8.02 9.31 8.86
N LEU A 351 7.83 10.21 9.84
CA LEU A 351 8.52 10.12 11.13
C LEU A 351 8.10 8.88 11.92
N PHE A 352 6.80 8.54 11.87
CA PHE A 352 6.28 7.33 12.50
C PHE A 352 6.87 6.07 11.85
N GLU A 353 6.92 6.01 10.52
CA GLU A 353 7.50 4.88 9.78
C GLU A 353 8.98 4.67 10.12
N GLU A 354 9.78 5.74 10.13
CA GLU A 354 11.19 5.66 10.50
C GLU A 354 11.37 5.16 11.94
N ALA A 355 10.60 5.71 12.89
CA ALA A 355 10.69 5.33 14.29
C ALA A 355 10.25 3.88 14.54
N VAL A 356 9.13 3.46 13.95
CA VAL A 356 8.64 2.07 14.06
C VAL A 356 9.61 1.09 13.40
N GLY A 357 10.23 1.45 12.28
CA GLY A 357 11.23 0.59 11.64
C GLY A 357 12.42 0.27 12.55
N ILE A 358 12.89 1.25 13.34
CA ILE A 358 13.94 1.04 14.34
C ILE A 358 13.43 0.13 15.47
N LEU A 359 12.26 0.45 16.03
CA LEU A 359 11.72 -0.25 17.21
C LEU A 359 11.26 -1.68 16.91
N ALA A 360 10.77 -1.95 15.69
CA ALA A 360 10.45 -3.29 15.21
C ALA A 360 11.72 -4.14 15.10
N LYS A 361 12.80 -3.57 14.53
CA LYS A 361 14.09 -4.26 14.41
C LYS A 361 14.70 -4.60 15.78
N GLU A 362 14.63 -3.70 16.75
CA GLU A 362 15.07 -3.95 18.14
C GLU A 362 14.34 -5.13 18.79
N ARG A 363 13.11 -5.42 18.34
CA ARG A 363 12.27 -6.54 18.78
C ARG A 363 12.45 -7.82 17.97
N GLY A 364 13.39 -7.83 17.02
CA GLY A 364 13.62 -8.96 16.12
C GLY A 364 12.57 -9.09 15.02
N LEU A 365 11.81 -8.03 14.73
CA LEU A 365 10.86 -8.01 13.61
C LEU A 365 11.47 -7.37 12.37
N HIS A 366 11.04 -7.86 11.22
CA HIS A 366 11.24 -7.19 9.96
C HIS A 366 10.31 -5.98 9.85
N HIS A 367 10.66 -5.03 8.99
CA HIS A 367 9.87 -3.82 8.76
C HIS A 367 9.67 -3.58 7.26
N LEU A 368 8.43 -3.28 6.87
CA LEU A 368 8.05 -2.87 5.53
C LEU A 368 7.37 -1.50 5.59
N GLY A 369 8.09 -0.48 5.13
CA GLY A 369 7.57 0.86 4.94
C GLY A 369 6.63 0.92 3.75
N THR A 370 5.48 1.59 3.89
CA THR A 370 4.53 1.78 2.79
C THR A 370 4.30 3.25 2.44
N TRP A 371 4.94 4.19 3.14
CA TRP A 371 4.78 5.60 2.85
C TRP A 371 5.23 5.96 1.43
N ASN A 372 6.45 5.59 1.02
CA ASN A 372 6.98 5.92 -0.30
C ASN A 372 6.19 5.27 -1.44
N MET A 373 5.81 3.99 -1.29
CA MET A 373 5.05 3.29 -2.35
C MET A 373 3.67 3.94 -2.61
N SER A 374 3.11 4.60 -1.60
CA SER A 374 1.75 5.11 -1.60
C SER A 374 1.64 6.63 -1.77
N ILE A 375 2.72 7.41 -1.66
CA ILE A 375 2.62 8.88 -1.73
C ILE A 375 1.99 9.39 -3.05
N GLN A 376 2.23 8.68 -4.15
CA GLN A 376 1.74 8.99 -5.50
C GLN A 376 0.69 7.98 -6.00
N SER A 377 -0.05 7.35 -5.10
CA SER A 377 -1.15 6.46 -5.47
C SER A 377 -2.51 7.00 -5.06
N ASN A 378 -3.54 6.59 -5.77
CA ASN A 378 -4.93 6.91 -5.44
C ASN A 378 -5.34 6.29 -4.13
N LYS A 379 -6.17 7.05 -3.40
CA LYS A 379 -6.76 6.67 -2.12
C LYS A 379 -8.19 7.20 -2.11
N TYR A 380 -9.16 6.36 -1.76
CA TYR A 380 -10.57 6.74 -1.83
C TYR A 380 -10.94 7.86 -0.86
N ASP A 381 -10.43 7.76 0.37
CA ASP A 381 -10.74 8.66 1.49
C ASP A 381 -9.49 9.42 2.00
N GLY A 382 -8.42 9.39 1.22
CA GLY A 382 -7.13 9.96 1.60
C GLY A 382 -6.33 9.12 2.60
N VAL A 383 -6.79 7.91 2.96
CA VAL A 383 -6.09 6.98 3.87
C VAL A 383 -5.91 5.62 3.21
N HIS A 384 -6.99 5.03 2.72
CA HIS A 384 -7.02 3.68 2.19
C HIS A 384 -6.74 3.67 0.69
N LEU A 385 -5.79 2.84 0.27
CA LEU A 385 -5.43 2.63 -1.14
C LEU A 385 -6.56 1.99 -1.92
N ASP A 386 -6.56 2.23 -3.22
CA ASP A 386 -7.34 1.47 -4.18
C ASP A 386 -6.84 0.03 -4.36
N MET A 387 -7.57 -0.77 -5.15
CA MET A 387 -7.19 -2.16 -5.45
C MET A 387 -5.76 -2.23 -5.99
N LYS A 388 -5.36 -1.30 -6.88
CA LYS A 388 -4.03 -1.26 -7.49
C LYS A 388 -2.93 -1.11 -6.43
N GLY A 389 -3.09 -0.15 -5.52
CA GLY A 389 -2.15 0.05 -4.42
C GLY A 389 -2.11 -1.13 -3.44
N ASN A 390 -3.27 -1.73 -3.13
CA ASN A 390 -3.33 -2.86 -2.21
C ASN A 390 -2.74 -4.15 -2.81
N LEU A 391 -2.88 -4.38 -4.11
CA LEU A 391 -2.23 -5.49 -4.83
C LEU A 391 -0.70 -5.37 -4.79
N VAL A 392 -0.14 -4.15 -4.95
CA VAL A 392 1.29 -3.92 -4.79
C VAL A 392 1.76 -4.27 -3.37
N LYS A 393 1.05 -3.81 -2.33
CA LYS A 393 1.38 -4.18 -0.94
C LYS A 393 1.33 -5.68 -0.69
N ALA A 394 0.31 -6.36 -1.21
CA ALA A 394 0.21 -7.81 -1.10
C ALA A 394 1.42 -8.47 -1.77
N MET A 395 1.85 -8.00 -2.94
CA MET A 395 3.03 -8.51 -3.61
C MET A 395 4.33 -8.25 -2.84
N MET A 396 4.46 -7.09 -2.17
CA MET A 396 5.60 -6.81 -1.28
C MET A 396 5.64 -7.79 -0.09
N VAL A 397 4.48 -8.09 0.50
CA VAL A 397 4.35 -9.10 1.55
C VAL A 397 4.69 -10.49 1.03
N MET A 398 4.24 -10.86 -0.18
CA MET A 398 4.57 -12.15 -0.79
C MET A 398 6.06 -12.30 -1.05
N ASN A 399 6.76 -11.24 -1.43
CA ASN A 399 8.23 -11.25 -1.57
C ASN A 399 8.89 -11.54 -0.23
N TRP A 400 8.42 -10.93 0.85
CA TRP A 400 8.90 -11.27 2.19
C TRP A 400 8.61 -12.72 2.58
N LEU A 401 7.36 -13.19 2.42
CA LEU A 401 6.96 -14.57 2.71
C LEU A 401 7.74 -15.61 1.88
N SER A 402 8.14 -15.25 0.65
CA SER A 402 8.96 -16.12 -0.19
C SER A 402 10.32 -16.45 0.43
N MET A 403 10.84 -15.54 1.27
CA MET A 403 12.12 -15.65 1.97
C MET A 403 11.99 -16.08 3.44
N VAL A 404 10.79 -16.43 3.91
CA VAL A 404 10.60 -17.05 5.22
C VAL A 404 10.91 -18.55 5.10
N GLU A 405 11.75 -19.05 5.99
CA GLU A 405 12.17 -20.46 6.07
C GLU A 405 11.42 -21.24 7.15
#